data_AF-A0A6A2YU81-F1
#
_entry.id   AF-A0A6A2YU81-F1
#
_cell.length_a   1.000
_cell.length_b   1.000
_cell.length_c   1.000
_cell.angle_alpha   90.00
_cell.angle_beta   90.00
_cell.angle_gamma   90.00
#
_symmetry.space_group_name_H-M   'P 1'
#
loop_
_entity.id
_entity.type
_entity.pdbx_description
1 polymer ?
#
loop_
_entity_poly.entity_id
_entity_poly.type
_entity_poly.pdbx_seq_one_letter_code
_entity_poly.pdbx_strand_id
1 'polypeptide(L)' 'MRAKVADFGFARVGPMDSDRTHISTKVKGTVGYLDPEYMRTYQLTTKSDVYSFGVLLVEILTGRRPVELRRSLKSV' A
#
# COMPACT_ATOMS: atom_id res chain seq x y z
N MET A 1 23.95 5.95 -4.85
CA MET A 1 22.55 5.87 -5.36
C MET A 1 21.66 6.73 -4.48
N ARG A 2 20.64 7.40 -5.04
CA ARG A 2 19.66 8.22 -4.30
C ARG A 2 18.26 7.74 -4.65
N ALA A 3 17.53 7.21 -3.67
CA ALA A 3 16.15 6.81 -3.84
C ALA A 3 15.25 8.05 -4.04
N LYS A 4 14.22 7.90 -4.89
CA LYS A 4 13.19 8.92 -5.14
C LYS A 4 11.84 8.22 -5.20
N VAL A 5 10.80 8.87 -4.69
CA VAL A 5 9.42 8.41 -4.81
C VAL A 5 8.80 9.06 -6.06
N ALA A 6 8.09 8.28 -6.86
CA ALA A 6 7.41 8.71 -8.07
C ALA A 6 6.01 8.07 -8.13
N ASP A 7 5.22 8.48 -9.13
CA ASP A 7 3.83 8.07 -9.32
C ASP A 7 2.88 8.50 -8.19
N PHE A 8 2.38 9.73 -8.31
CA PHE A 8 1.42 10.32 -7.38
C PHE A 8 -0.03 10.16 -7.85
N GLY A 9 -0.33 9.20 -8.75
CA GLY A 9 -1.66 9.04 -9.35
C GLY A 9 -2.78 8.72 -8.35
N PHE A 10 -2.44 8.19 -7.18
CA PHE A 10 -3.37 7.96 -6.06
C PHE A 10 -3.12 8.86 -4.85
N ALA A 11 -2.16 9.79 -4.93
CA ALA A 11 -1.84 10.67 -3.83
C ALA A 11 -3.06 11.53 -3.44
N ARG A 12 -3.20 11.76 -2.15
CA ARG A 12 -4.25 12.60 -1.59
C ARG A 12 -3.61 13.69 -0.74
N VAL A 13 -4.20 14.88 -0.79
CA VAL A 13 -3.85 15.95 0.16
C VAL A 13 -4.32 15.49 1.54
N GLY A 14 -3.40 15.52 2.51
CA GLY A 14 -3.69 15.14 3.89
C GLY A 14 -4.85 15.94 4.50
N PRO A 15 -5.37 15.52 5.66
CA PRO A 15 -6.38 16.29 6.37
C PRO A 15 -5.89 17.72 6.63
N MET A 16 -6.65 18.73 6.15
CA MET A 16 -6.29 20.15 6.32
C MET A 16 -6.77 20.71 7.67
N ASP A 17 -7.76 20.07 8.28
CA ASP A 17 -8.33 20.43 9.57
C ASP A 17 -7.72 19.54 10.66
N SER A 18 -7.39 20.10 11.82
CA SER A 18 -6.82 19.37 12.97
C SER A 18 -7.70 18.22 13.46
N ASP A 19 -9.00 18.29 13.20
CA ASP A 19 -10.00 17.37 13.74
C ASP A 19 -10.22 16.15 12.83
N ARG A 20 -9.67 16.17 11.61
CA ARG A 20 -9.79 15.05 10.66
C ARG A 20 -8.58 14.13 10.76
N THR A 21 -8.83 12.88 11.10
CA THR A 21 -7.79 11.85 11.28
C THR A 21 -7.49 11.04 10.02
N HIS A 22 -8.35 11.10 9.00
CA HIS A 22 -8.29 10.26 7.81
C HIS A 22 -8.94 10.92 6.60
N ILE A 23 -8.73 10.31 5.43
CA ILE A 23 -9.39 10.66 4.18
C ILE A 23 -10.31 9.51 3.78
N SER A 24 -11.62 9.76 3.75
CA SER A 24 -12.59 8.77 3.25
C SER A 24 -12.52 8.69 1.73
N THR A 25 -12.20 7.52 1.19
CA THR A 25 -12.05 7.34 -0.26
C THR A 25 -12.30 5.91 -0.70
N LYS A 26 -12.62 5.71 -1.98
CA LYS A 26 -12.67 4.36 -2.56
C LYS A 26 -11.29 3.74 -2.49
N VAL A 27 -11.21 2.47 -2.10
CA VAL A 27 -9.94 1.73 -2.04
C VAL A 27 -9.24 1.80 -3.39
N LYS A 28 -8.01 2.29 -3.37
CA LYS A 28 -7.07 2.38 -4.50
C LYS A 28 -5.70 1.99 -4.00
N GLY A 29 -4.98 1.20 -4.80
CA GLY A 29 -3.61 0.76 -4.51
C GLY A 29 -3.29 -0.57 -5.17
N THR A 30 -2.05 -1.02 -5.01
CA THR A 30 -1.55 -2.26 -5.60
C THR A 30 -1.82 -3.43 -4.68
N VAL A 31 -2.41 -4.51 -5.22
CA VAL A 31 -2.66 -5.75 -4.47
C VAL A 31 -1.35 -6.26 -3.86
N GLY A 32 -1.40 -6.65 -2.58
CA GLY A 32 -0.24 -7.08 -1.80
C GLY A 32 0.39 -5.99 -0.94
N TYR A 33 0.24 -4.72 -1.30
CA TYR A 33 0.76 -3.57 -0.54
C TYR A 33 -0.33 -2.82 0.23
N LEU A 34 -1.61 -3.11 -0.06
CA LEU A 34 -2.75 -2.45 0.56
C LEU A 34 -2.86 -2.75 2.05
N ASP A 35 -3.04 -1.70 2.84
CA ASP A 35 -3.37 -1.77 4.26
C ASP A 35 -4.75 -2.42 4.46
N PRO A 36 -4.84 -3.53 5.23
CA PRO A 36 -6.09 -4.22 5.48
C PRO A 36 -7.12 -3.35 6.23
N GLU A 37 -6.66 -2.41 7.07
CA GLU A 37 -7.57 -1.51 7.77
C GLU A 37 -8.20 -0.49 6.82
N TYR A 38 -7.40 0.11 5.93
CA TYR A 38 -7.92 0.95 4.85
C TYR A 38 -8.91 0.20 3.95
N MET A 39 -8.62 -1.07 3.61
CA MET A 39 -9.54 -1.89 2.81
C MET A 39 -10.90 -2.12 3.49
N ARG A 40 -10.90 -2.27 4.82
CA ARG A 40 -12.11 -2.52 5.62
C ARG A 40 -12.90 -1.25 5.90
N THR A 41 -12.21 -0.16 6.20
CA THR A 41 -12.81 1.07 6.72
C THR A 41 -13.04 2.13 5.66
N TYR A 42 -12.38 2.02 4.50
CA TYR A 42 -12.31 3.05 3.46
C TYR A 42 -11.66 4.36 3.95
N GLN A 43 -10.92 4.30 5.06
CA GLN A 43 -10.24 5.43 5.67
C GLN A 43 -8.74 5.37 5.34
N LEU A 44 -8.29 6.24 4.44
CA LEU A 44 -6.88 6.37 4.11
C LEU A 44 -6.19 7.25 5.16
N THR A 45 -5.09 6.75 5.73
CA THR A 45 -4.31 7.46 6.75
C THR A 45 -2.82 7.38 6.44
N THR A 46 -2.01 8.16 7.14
CA THR A 46 -0.54 8.00 7.10
C THR A 46 -0.08 6.60 7.54
N LYS A 47 -0.87 5.89 8.37
CA LYS A 47 -0.55 4.51 8.77
C LYS A 47 -0.70 3.52 7.61
N SER A 48 -1.60 3.80 6.68
CA SER A 48 -1.76 3.01 5.46
C SER A 48 -0.50 3.09 4.57
N ASP A 49 0.14 4.27 4.49
CA ASP A 49 1.42 4.45 3.79
C ASP A 49 2.55 3.70 4.51
N VAL A 50 2.59 3.76 5.86
CA VAL A 50 3.59 3.02 6.65
C VAL A 50 3.47 1.50 6.45
N TYR A 51 2.25 0.96 6.40
CA TYR A 51 2.02 -0.45 6.13
C TYR A 51 2.58 -0.86 4.77
N SER A 52 2.20 -0.14 3.71
CA SER A 52 2.64 -0.44 2.34
C SER A 52 4.16 -0.32 2.17
N PHE A 53 4.80 0.65 2.84
CA PHE A 53 6.26 0.76 2.89
C PHE A 53 6.91 -0.42 3.61
N GLY A 54 6.29 -0.92 4.69
CA GLY A 54 6.75 -2.13 5.38
C GLY A 54 6.76 -3.37 4.48
N VAL A 55 5.71 -3.55 3.67
CA VAL A 55 5.65 -4.60 2.65
C VAL A 55 6.77 -4.44 1.62
N LEU A 56 7.01 -3.22 1.12
CA LEU A 56 8.10 -2.94 0.19
C LEU A 56 9.47 -3.28 0.79
N LEU A 57 9.70 -2.97 2.06
CA LEU A 57 10.95 -3.32 2.74
C LEU A 57 11.15 -4.84 2.79
N VAL A 58 10.10 -5.61 3.12
CA VAL A 58 10.16 -7.07 3.10
C VAL A 58 10.41 -7.61 1.69
N GLU A 59 9.78 -7.05 0.66
CA GLU A 59 10.05 -7.42 -0.74
C GLU A 59 11.52 -7.18 -1.10
N ILE A 60 12.09 -6.03 -0.75
CA ILE A 60 13.50 -5.71 -1.04
C ILE A 60 14.44 -6.67 -0.30
N LEU A 61 14.17 -6.96 0.97
CA LEU A 61 15.02 -7.83 1.79
C LEU A 61 14.96 -9.29 1.34
N THR A 62 13.80 -9.75 0.88
CA THR A 62 13.58 -11.15 0.50
C THR A 62 13.79 -11.42 -0.99
N GLY A 63 13.71 -10.39 -1.83
CA GLY A 63 13.66 -10.51 -3.29
C GLY A 63 12.40 -11.21 -3.80
N ARG A 64 11.35 -11.35 -2.96
CA ARG A 64 10.10 -12.06 -3.30
C ARG A 64 8.95 -11.07 -3.39
N ARG A 65 8.09 -11.27 -4.39
CA ARG A 65 6.88 -10.44 -4.54
C ARG A 65 5.93 -10.66 -3.36
N PRO A 66 5.26 -9.60 -2.86
CA PRO A 66 4.30 -9.72 -1.75
C PRO A 66 3.12 -10.65 -2.03
N VAL A 67 2.71 -10.76 -3.30
CA VAL A 67 1.65 -11.67 -3.74
C VAL A 67 2.12 -12.41 -4.99
N GLU A 68 2.16 -13.73 -4.90
CA GLU A 68 2.38 -14.62 -6.04
C GLU A 68 1.02 -15.01 -6.63
N LEU A 69 0.69 -14.49 -7.82
CA LEU A 69 -0.53 -14.87 -8.53
C LEU A 69 -0.34 -16.28 -9.14
N ARG A 70 -0.40 -17.31 -8.30
CA ARG A 70 -0.22 -18.74 -8.61
C ARG A 70 1.08 -19.09 -9.34
N ARG A 71 1.95 -19.89 -8.69
CA ARG A 71 2.67 -20.94 -9.43
C ARG A 71 1.60 -21.73 -10.19
N SER A 72 1.65 -21.71 -11.51
CA SER A 72 0.95 -22.71 -12.31
C SER A 72 1.26 -24.06 -11.67
N LEU A 73 0.21 -24.75 -11.20
CA LEU A 73 0.33 -26.14 -10.79
C LEU A 73 0.76 -26.86 -12.06
N LYS A 74 2.08 -27.02 -12.25
CA LYS A 74 2.59 -28.05 -13.13
C LYS A 74 2.20 -29.35 -12.44
N SER A 75 1.01 -29.84 -12.78
CA SER A 75 0.63 -31.22 -12.56
C SER A 75 1.75 -32.07 -13.17
N VAL A 76 2.47 -32.76 -12.29
CA VAL A 76 3.41 -33.84 -12.64
C VAL A 76 2.61 -34.97 -13.28
#